data_AF-A0A1B6DRV6-F1
#
_entry.id   AF-A0A1B6DRV6-F1
#
_cell.length_a   1.000
_cell.length_b   1.000
_cell.length_c   1.000
_cell.angle_alpha   90.00
_cell.angle_beta   90.00
_cell.angle_gamma   90.00
#
_symmetry.space_group_name_H-M   'P 1'
#
loop_
_entity.id
_entity.type
_entity.pdbx_description
1 polymer ?
#
loop_
_entity_poly.entity_id
_entity_poly.type
_entity_poly.pdbx_seq_one_letter_code
_entity_poly.pdbx_strand_id
1 'polypeptide(L)'
;MYLKLIVLLTSVCALVSGSLKLTVVHTNDMHSRIDEINAQSSKCVGDGTNCYGGFARVKKAVDDVRARATQEGRSTIFLNAGDTFQGTTFYTMYKWSLFTPLIDLLGIDVMSLGNHEFDDGPQGLAPYLKNISTPVVACNLDLKPEPLMDNTGITPSKVLKVDGVDVGVIGYLTPETQFLSSVGKVKFLNEVESIKKEAARLTEQGVKLIIALGHSGFNVDKSIAANVPEVDLVIG
;
A
#
# COMPACT_ATOMS: atom_id res chain seq x y z
N MET A 1 9.35 -22.54 64.56
CA MET A 1 8.51 -21.45 64.01
C MET A 1 9.20 -20.96 62.75
N TYR A 2 8.88 -21.53 61.58
CA TYR A 2 9.56 -21.23 60.32
C TYR A 2 8.72 -20.21 59.53
N LEU A 3 9.26 -19.00 59.37
CA LEU A 3 8.62 -17.92 58.61
C LEU A 3 9.01 -18.08 57.13
N LYS A 4 8.07 -18.58 56.30
CA LYS A 4 8.24 -18.61 54.84
C LYS A 4 8.00 -17.19 54.30
N LEU A 5 9.06 -16.56 53.80
CA LEU A 5 8.99 -15.29 53.09
C LEU A 5 8.47 -15.55 51.66
N ILE A 6 7.24 -15.15 51.38
CA ILE A 6 6.66 -15.18 50.03
C ILE A 6 7.02 -13.85 49.37
N VAL A 7 7.93 -13.88 48.39
CA VAL A 7 8.23 -12.72 47.54
C VAL A 7 7.27 -12.76 46.36
N LEU A 8 6.26 -11.89 46.40
CA LEU A 8 5.33 -11.70 45.29
C LEU A 8 6.01 -10.79 44.25
N LEU A 9 6.56 -11.36 43.16
CA LEU A 9 7.00 -10.58 42.01
C LEU A 9 5.76 -10.05 41.27
N THR A 10 5.34 -8.84 41.59
CA THR A 10 4.41 -8.08 40.76
C THR A 10 5.18 -7.61 39.52
N SER A 11 4.99 -8.30 38.40
CA SER A 11 5.41 -7.81 37.09
C SER A 11 4.60 -6.54 36.79
N VAL A 12 5.21 -5.39 37.04
CA VAL A 12 4.67 -4.11 36.61
C VAL A 12 4.86 -4.05 35.10
N CYS A 13 3.84 -4.46 34.36
CA CYS A 13 3.74 -4.18 32.94
C CYS A 13 3.58 -2.67 32.82
N ALA A 14 4.69 -1.95 32.67
CA ALA A 14 4.66 -0.54 32.35
C ALA A 14 4.04 -0.42 30.95
N LEU A 15 2.75 -0.09 30.89
CA LEU A 15 2.12 0.40 29.69
C LEU A 15 2.86 1.69 29.32
N VAL A 16 3.79 1.60 28.38
CA VAL A 16 4.39 2.77 27.75
C VAL A 16 3.26 3.42 26.95
N SER A 17 2.54 4.34 27.59
CA SER A 17 1.59 5.25 26.96
C SER A 17 2.38 6.34 26.23
N GLY A 18 3.11 5.97 25.18
CA GLY A 18 3.69 6.91 24.22
C GLY A 18 2.70 7.21 23.11
N SER A 19 2.66 8.46 22.64
CA SER A 19 1.99 8.77 21.37
C SER A 19 2.81 8.18 20.21
N LEU A 20 2.14 7.43 19.31
CA LEU A 20 2.78 6.94 18.09
C LEU A 20 3.16 8.15 17.23
N LYS A 21 4.46 8.27 16.91
CA LYS A 21 4.95 9.20 15.90
C LYS A 21 5.26 8.42 14.63
N LEU A 22 4.36 8.52 13.66
CA LEU A 22 4.45 7.78 12.41
C LEU A 22 4.91 8.70 11.28
N THR A 23 5.88 8.22 10.51
CA THR A 23 6.27 8.79 9.22
C THR A 23 5.66 7.94 8.13
N VAL A 24 4.81 8.53 7.31
CA VAL A 24 4.25 7.85 6.15
C VAL A 24 4.98 8.32 4.91
N VAL A 25 5.61 7.40 4.19
CA VAL A 25 6.18 7.62 2.87
C VAL A 25 5.26 6.96 1.87
N HIS A 26 5.01 7.61 0.73
CA HIS A 26 4.17 7.00 -0.30
C HIS A 26 4.66 7.29 -1.71
N THR A 27 4.23 6.42 -2.63
CA THR A 27 4.35 6.57 -4.08
C THR A 27 3.03 6.20 -4.72
N ASN A 28 2.74 6.77 -5.88
CA ASN A 28 1.61 6.43 -6.76
C ASN A 28 2.06 6.69 -8.20
N ASP A 29 1.39 6.09 -9.19
CA ASP A 29 1.57 6.40 -10.61
C ASP A 29 3.02 6.29 -11.09
N MET A 30 3.74 5.27 -10.61
CA MET A 30 5.14 5.07 -10.97
C MET A 30 5.30 4.71 -12.46
N HIS A 31 4.26 4.15 -13.09
CA HIS A 31 4.15 3.91 -14.53
C HIS A 31 5.44 3.44 -15.19
N SER A 32 5.99 2.35 -14.64
CA SER A 32 7.17 1.68 -15.19
C SER A 32 8.41 2.58 -15.34
N ARG A 33 8.47 3.75 -14.69
CA ARG A 33 9.65 4.64 -14.69
C ARG A 33 10.74 4.07 -13.77
N ILE A 34 11.25 2.89 -14.14
CA ILE A 34 12.32 2.16 -13.44
C ILE A 34 13.61 2.98 -13.49
N ASP A 35 13.94 3.47 -14.68
CA ASP A 35 15.04 4.40 -14.92
C ASP A 35 14.65 5.83 -14.55
N GLU A 36 15.67 6.67 -14.40
CA GLU A 36 15.50 8.10 -14.24
C GLU A 36 14.88 8.78 -15.47
N ILE A 37 14.13 9.84 -15.22
CA ILE A 37 13.40 10.63 -16.19
C ILE A 37 13.89 12.08 -16.20
N ASN A 38 13.66 12.80 -17.29
CA ASN A 38 13.81 14.25 -17.29
C ASN A 38 12.61 14.94 -16.61
N ALA A 39 12.63 16.27 -16.53
CA ALA A 39 11.55 17.05 -15.91
C ALA A 39 10.19 16.96 -16.63
N GLN A 40 10.14 16.36 -17.83
CA GLN A 40 8.91 16.11 -18.60
C GLN A 40 8.50 14.63 -18.54
N SER A 41 9.02 13.86 -17.58
CA SER A 41 8.74 12.44 -17.40
C SER A 41 9.08 11.56 -18.60
N SER A 42 10.00 12.02 -19.45
CA SER A 42 10.53 11.31 -20.60
C SER A 42 11.92 10.73 -20.31
N LYS A 43 12.46 9.92 -21.23
CA LYS A 43 13.81 9.35 -21.11
C LYS A 43 14.83 10.45 -20.78
N CYS A 44 15.60 10.25 -19.71
CA CYS A 44 16.72 11.14 -19.44
C CYS A 44 17.87 10.88 -20.42
N VAL A 45 18.49 11.95 -20.91
CA VAL A 45 19.57 11.90 -21.91
C VAL A 45 20.70 12.79 -21.44
N GLY A 46 21.94 12.30 -21.45
CA GLY A 46 23.12 13.04 -20.99
C GLY A 46 23.90 12.28 -19.92
N ASP A 47 24.60 13.02 -19.05
CA ASP A 47 25.49 12.51 -18.00
C ASP A 47 24.79 12.30 -16.64
N GLY A 48 23.46 12.33 -16.60
CA GLY A 48 22.67 12.25 -15.36
C GLY A 48 22.29 13.62 -14.79
N THR A 49 22.79 14.73 -15.35
CA THR A 49 22.41 16.07 -14.90
C THR A 49 20.95 16.37 -15.28
N ASN A 50 20.16 16.88 -14.32
CA ASN A 50 18.72 17.13 -14.47
C ASN A 50 17.87 15.87 -14.78
N CYS A 51 18.33 14.71 -14.30
CA CYS A 51 17.50 13.50 -14.23
C CYS A 51 16.85 13.38 -12.84
N TYR A 52 15.67 12.78 -12.77
CA TYR A 52 14.80 12.68 -11.60
C TYR A 52 14.18 11.28 -11.48
N GLY A 53 13.68 10.94 -10.30
CA GLY A 53 12.95 9.67 -10.09
C GLY A 53 13.82 8.43 -10.33
N GLY A 54 13.19 7.39 -10.86
CA GLY A 54 13.77 6.05 -11.00
C GLY A 54 13.70 5.26 -9.69
N PHE A 55 13.48 3.95 -9.80
CA PHE A 55 13.25 3.07 -8.65
C PHE A 55 14.44 3.06 -7.70
N ALA A 56 15.68 3.12 -8.22
CA ALA A 56 16.90 3.17 -7.41
C ALA A 56 16.95 4.41 -6.51
N ARG A 57 16.56 5.58 -7.04
CA ARG A 57 16.55 6.83 -6.27
C ARG A 57 15.41 6.89 -5.28
N VAL A 58 14.24 6.34 -5.65
CA VAL A 58 13.11 6.16 -4.74
C VAL A 58 13.53 5.29 -3.56
N LYS A 59 14.15 4.12 -3.80
CA LYS A 59 14.66 3.26 -2.74
C LYS A 59 15.63 4.00 -1.81
N LYS A 60 16.60 4.71 -2.37
CA LYS A 60 17.55 5.49 -1.58
C LYS A 60 16.85 6.56 -0.73
N ALA A 61 15.90 7.29 -1.29
CA ALA A 61 15.15 8.32 -0.57
C ALA A 61 14.30 7.74 0.57
N VAL A 62 13.66 6.59 0.34
CA VAL A 62 12.89 5.87 1.37
C VAL A 62 13.82 5.40 2.49
N ASP A 63 14.98 4.83 2.17
CA ASP A 63 15.96 4.39 3.15
C ASP A 63 16.49 5.56 4.00
N ASP A 64 16.77 6.71 3.39
CA ASP A 64 17.22 7.90 4.09
C ASP A 64 16.13 8.47 5.01
N VAL A 65 14.88 8.47 4.56
CA VAL A 65 13.74 8.88 5.38
C VAL A 65 13.56 7.93 6.56
N ARG A 66 13.65 6.62 6.35
CA ARG A 66 13.58 5.61 7.41
C ARG A 66 14.69 5.81 8.43
N ALA A 67 15.93 5.95 7.99
CA ALA A 67 17.09 6.17 8.87
C ALA A 67 16.93 7.45 9.72
N ARG A 68 16.51 8.56 9.10
CA ARG A 68 16.24 9.83 9.81
C ARG A 68 15.08 9.70 10.80
N ALA A 69 13.97 9.08 10.39
CA ALA A 69 12.82 8.87 11.25
C ALA A 69 13.20 8.06 12.51
N THR A 70 13.99 7.00 12.35
CA THR A 70 14.52 6.22 13.48
C THR A 70 15.37 7.06 14.42
N GLN A 71 16.26 7.91 13.91
CA GLN A 71 17.08 8.82 14.74
C GLN A 71 16.22 9.81 15.54
N GLU A 72 15.06 10.20 15.01
CA GLU A 72 14.12 11.10 15.66
C GLU A 72 13.09 10.38 16.55
N GLY A 73 13.23 9.07 16.75
CA GLY A 73 12.30 8.25 17.53
C GLY A 73 10.91 8.13 16.90
N ARG A 74 10.86 8.06 15.56
CA ARG A 74 9.63 7.86 14.77
C ARG A 74 9.68 6.51 14.06
N SER A 75 8.52 5.86 13.99
CA SER A 75 8.32 4.72 13.11
C SER A 75 8.06 5.17 11.67
N THR A 76 8.28 4.29 10.70
CA THR A 76 8.03 4.58 9.28
C THR A 76 7.23 3.45 8.63
N ILE A 77 6.25 3.81 7.81
CA ILE A 77 5.61 2.92 6.84
C ILE A 77 5.79 3.48 5.43
N PHE A 78 6.00 2.60 4.46
CA PHE A 78 6.11 2.94 3.04
C PHE A 78 4.98 2.28 2.26
N LEU A 79 4.16 3.10 1.61
CA LEU A 79 2.92 2.68 0.95
C LEU A 79 2.97 2.97 -0.55
N ASN A 80 2.31 2.15 -1.36
CA ASN A 80 2.13 2.41 -2.79
C ASN A 80 0.64 2.41 -3.16
N ALA A 81 0.16 3.48 -3.78
CA ALA A 81 -1.27 3.67 -4.08
C ALA A 81 -1.69 3.14 -5.46
N GLY A 82 -0.87 2.30 -6.12
CA GLY A 82 -1.18 1.69 -7.40
C GLY A 82 -0.52 2.34 -8.61
N ASP A 83 -0.82 1.82 -9.79
CA ASP A 83 -0.31 2.25 -11.09
C ASP A 83 1.22 2.22 -11.19
N THR A 84 1.77 1.09 -10.75
CA THR A 84 3.18 0.75 -10.99
C THR A 84 3.36 0.22 -12.42
N PHE A 85 2.34 -0.47 -12.94
CA PHE A 85 2.33 -1.04 -14.28
C PHE A 85 2.18 0.04 -15.37
N GLN A 86 2.42 -0.40 -16.61
CA GLN A 86 2.30 0.39 -17.84
C GLN A 86 3.24 1.61 -17.90
N GLY A 87 3.37 2.26 -19.07
CA GLY A 87 3.96 3.59 -19.20
C GLY A 87 5.30 3.64 -19.93
N THR A 88 6.15 2.61 -19.84
CA THR A 88 7.38 2.48 -20.66
C THR A 88 7.43 1.12 -21.38
N THR A 89 8.40 0.98 -22.27
CA THR A 89 8.72 -0.30 -22.93
C THR A 89 9.15 -1.40 -21.96
N PHE A 90 9.61 -1.09 -20.74
CA PHE A 90 9.93 -2.12 -19.75
C PHE A 90 8.71 -2.97 -19.43
N TYR A 91 7.56 -2.37 -19.12
CA TYR A 91 6.34 -3.13 -18.88
C TYR A 91 5.87 -3.86 -20.14
N THR A 92 5.93 -3.22 -21.32
CA THR A 92 5.55 -3.88 -22.58
C THR A 92 6.35 -5.16 -22.85
N MET A 93 7.65 -5.15 -22.58
CA MET A 93 8.55 -6.27 -22.89
C MET A 93 8.57 -7.35 -21.80
N TYR A 94 8.57 -6.96 -20.54
CA TYR A 94 8.84 -7.88 -19.43
C TYR A 94 7.61 -8.19 -18.57
N LYS A 95 6.55 -7.38 -18.68
CA LYS A 95 5.29 -7.56 -17.96
C LYS A 95 5.54 -7.67 -16.46
N TRP A 96 4.60 -8.26 -15.72
CA TRP A 96 4.67 -8.42 -14.26
C TRP A 96 5.99 -9.06 -13.76
N SER A 97 6.62 -9.93 -14.55
CA SER A 97 7.76 -10.74 -14.11
C SER A 97 9.00 -9.92 -13.74
N LEU A 98 9.20 -8.76 -14.37
CA LEU A 98 10.26 -7.81 -13.98
C LEU A 98 9.86 -6.99 -12.75
N PHE A 99 8.58 -6.70 -12.58
CA PHE A 99 8.09 -5.79 -11.54
C PHE A 99 8.06 -6.45 -10.17
N THR A 100 7.75 -7.75 -10.09
CA THR A 100 7.76 -8.50 -8.84
C THR A 100 9.05 -8.29 -8.02
N PRO A 101 10.25 -8.64 -8.53
CA PRO A 101 11.48 -8.44 -7.75
C PRO A 101 11.82 -6.96 -7.53
N LEU A 102 11.44 -6.06 -8.44
CA LEU A 102 11.69 -4.63 -8.26
C LEU A 102 10.86 -4.03 -7.12
N ILE A 103 9.59 -4.40 -7.03
CA ILE A 103 8.69 -3.94 -5.98
C ILE A 103 9.11 -4.51 -4.62
N ASP A 104 9.50 -5.78 -4.56
CA ASP A 104 10.05 -6.37 -3.34
C ASP A 104 11.33 -5.64 -2.89
N LEU A 105 12.20 -5.26 -3.83
CA LEU A 105 13.42 -4.50 -3.53
C LEU A 105 13.15 -3.06 -3.05
N LEU A 106 12.01 -2.45 -3.41
CA LEU A 106 11.61 -1.14 -2.89
C LEU A 106 11.31 -1.20 -1.39
N GLY A 107 10.95 -2.37 -0.85
CA GLY A 107 10.61 -2.56 0.55
C GLY A 107 9.34 -1.81 0.96
N ILE A 108 8.32 -1.89 0.10
CA ILE A 108 6.96 -1.36 0.35
C ILE A 108 6.29 -2.24 1.42
N ASP A 109 5.64 -1.61 2.39
CA ASP A 109 4.99 -2.31 3.50
C ASP A 109 3.59 -2.80 3.11
N VAL A 110 2.82 -2.00 2.36
CA VAL A 110 1.51 -2.34 1.78
C VAL A 110 1.32 -1.58 0.46
N MET A 111 0.74 -2.23 -0.54
CA MET A 111 0.33 -1.57 -1.78
C MET A 111 -1.17 -1.75 -2.07
N SER A 112 -1.78 -0.78 -2.74
CA SER A 112 -3.06 -0.95 -3.42
C SER A 112 -2.84 -1.28 -4.90
N LEU A 113 -3.94 -1.57 -5.59
CA LEU A 113 -3.98 -1.63 -7.05
C LEU A 113 -4.37 -0.26 -7.61
N GLY A 114 -3.82 0.05 -8.79
CA GLY A 114 -4.31 1.03 -9.73
C GLY A 114 -5.03 0.35 -10.90
N ASN A 115 -5.56 1.14 -11.83
CA ASN A 115 -6.28 0.57 -12.98
C ASN A 115 -5.33 -0.18 -13.92
N HIS A 116 -4.09 0.31 -14.11
CA HIS A 116 -3.16 -0.28 -15.04
C HIS A 116 -2.60 -1.64 -14.60
N GLU A 117 -2.78 -2.02 -13.34
CA GLU A 117 -2.53 -3.40 -12.89
C GLU A 117 -3.45 -4.43 -13.59
N PHE A 118 -4.59 -4.00 -14.13
CA PHE A 118 -5.53 -4.83 -14.89
C PHE A 118 -5.32 -4.78 -16.42
N ASP A 119 -4.31 -4.09 -16.96
CA ASP A 119 -4.15 -3.92 -18.42
C ASP A 119 -4.02 -5.25 -19.17
N ASP A 120 -3.24 -6.19 -18.62
CA ASP A 120 -3.09 -7.55 -19.15
C ASP A 120 -4.11 -8.54 -18.56
N GLY A 121 -5.14 -8.01 -17.89
CA GLY A 121 -6.26 -8.70 -17.27
C GLY A 121 -5.90 -9.64 -16.12
N PRO A 122 -6.86 -10.43 -15.63
CA PRO A 122 -6.63 -11.41 -14.57
C PRO A 122 -5.49 -12.39 -14.89
N GLN A 123 -5.22 -12.66 -16.17
CA GLN A 123 -4.11 -13.50 -16.63
C GLN A 123 -2.74 -12.88 -16.34
N GLY A 124 -2.62 -11.55 -16.40
CA GLY A 124 -1.39 -10.83 -16.04
C GLY A 124 -1.30 -10.50 -14.55
N LEU A 125 -2.42 -10.15 -13.92
CA LEU A 125 -2.47 -9.73 -12.53
C LEU A 125 -2.36 -10.90 -11.54
N ALA A 126 -3.07 -12.01 -11.76
CA ALA A 126 -3.04 -13.13 -10.83
C ALA A 126 -1.63 -13.71 -10.58
N PRO A 127 -0.78 -13.94 -11.60
CA PRO A 127 0.59 -14.40 -11.34
C PRO A 127 1.44 -13.34 -10.65
N TYR A 128 1.27 -12.04 -10.94
CA TYR A 128 1.94 -10.97 -10.20
C TYR A 128 1.66 -11.06 -8.70
N LEU A 129 0.37 -11.10 -8.33
CA LEU A 129 -0.08 -11.15 -6.93
C LEU A 129 0.40 -12.42 -6.20
N LYS A 130 0.52 -13.54 -6.92
CA LYS A 130 1.00 -14.81 -6.36
C LYS A 130 2.51 -14.85 -6.13
N ASN A 131 3.29 -13.98 -6.78
CA ASN A 131 4.75 -13.99 -6.71
C ASN A 131 5.36 -12.81 -5.96
N ILE A 132 4.59 -11.75 -5.72
CA ILE A 132 5.04 -10.60 -4.92
C ILE A 132 4.98 -10.90 -3.42
N SER A 133 5.94 -10.38 -2.66
CA SER A 133 5.97 -10.53 -1.20
C SER A 133 5.19 -9.42 -0.47
N THR A 134 5.10 -8.24 -1.10
CA THR A 134 4.34 -7.09 -0.61
C THR A 134 2.84 -7.40 -0.51
N PRO A 135 2.21 -7.20 0.66
CA PRO A 135 0.77 -7.30 0.81
C PRO A 135 0.03 -6.32 -0.12
N VAL A 136 -0.94 -6.84 -0.88
CA VAL A 136 -1.79 -6.04 -1.76
C VAL A 136 -3.20 -5.95 -1.18
N VAL A 137 -3.75 -4.74 -1.13
CA VAL A 137 -5.09 -4.48 -0.58
C VAL A 137 -6.04 -3.85 -1.60
N ALA A 138 -7.31 -4.28 -1.58
CA ALA A 138 -8.43 -3.63 -2.28
C ALA A 138 -9.77 -4.13 -1.71
N CYS A 139 -10.55 -3.25 -1.06
CA CYS A 139 -11.78 -3.63 -0.37
C CYS A 139 -13.03 -3.62 -1.26
N ASN A 140 -12.98 -2.91 -2.39
CA ASN A 140 -14.13 -2.66 -3.26
C ASN A 140 -14.14 -3.53 -4.52
N LEU A 141 -13.46 -4.69 -4.49
CA LEU A 141 -13.46 -5.66 -5.57
C LEU A 141 -14.28 -6.91 -5.20
N ASP A 142 -15.22 -7.30 -6.05
CA ASP A 142 -15.83 -8.63 -6.01
C ASP A 142 -15.12 -9.54 -7.03
N LEU A 143 -14.22 -10.36 -6.49
CA LEU A 143 -13.37 -11.28 -7.24
C LEU A 143 -14.03 -12.64 -7.47
N LYS A 144 -15.13 -12.97 -6.77
CA LYS A 144 -15.79 -14.29 -6.85
C LYS A 144 -16.18 -14.72 -8.28
N PRO A 145 -16.59 -13.82 -9.19
CA PRO A 145 -16.91 -14.21 -10.55
C PRO A 145 -15.69 -14.52 -11.43
N GLU A 146 -14.46 -14.25 -10.96
CA GLU A 146 -13.21 -14.42 -11.70
C GLU A 146 -12.29 -15.47 -11.06
N PRO A 147 -12.37 -16.75 -11.48
CA PRO A 147 -11.62 -17.85 -10.86
C PRO A 147 -10.10 -17.69 -10.91
N LEU A 148 -9.55 -16.92 -11.88
CA LEU A 148 -8.11 -16.67 -11.93
C LEU A 148 -7.61 -15.88 -10.71
N MET A 149 -8.49 -15.06 -10.12
CA MET A 149 -8.20 -14.25 -8.95
C MET A 149 -8.30 -15.01 -7.64
N ASP A 150 -8.75 -16.28 -7.65
CA ASP A 150 -8.79 -17.12 -6.47
C ASP A 150 -7.38 -17.35 -5.90
N ASN A 151 -7.29 -17.24 -4.57
CA ASN A 151 -6.06 -17.44 -3.79
C ASN A 151 -4.87 -16.59 -4.29
N THR A 152 -5.13 -15.41 -4.83
CA THR A 152 -4.08 -14.45 -5.22
C THR A 152 -3.46 -13.72 -4.04
N GLY A 153 -4.05 -13.80 -2.85
CA GLY A 153 -3.52 -13.17 -1.63
C GLY A 153 -3.92 -11.71 -1.43
N ILE A 154 -4.64 -11.10 -2.39
CA ILE A 154 -5.23 -9.78 -2.21
C ILE A 154 -6.30 -9.80 -1.11
N THR A 155 -6.28 -8.81 -0.22
CA THR A 155 -7.24 -8.69 0.89
C THR A 155 -7.91 -7.31 0.91
N PRO A 156 -9.06 -7.13 1.59
CA PRO A 156 -9.66 -5.80 1.71
C PRO A 156 -8.78 -4.79 2.44
N SER A 157 -8.05 -5.27 3.46
CA SER A 157 -7.15 -4.48 4.28
C SER A 157 -6.00 -5.31 4.84
N LYS A 158 -5.02 -4.63 5.42
CA LYS A 158 -3.89 -5.20 6.17
C LYS A 158 -3.70 -4.43 7.47
N VAL A 159 -3.55 -5.14 8.59
CA VAL A 159 -3.17 -4.52 9.87
C VAL A 159 -1.67 -4.68 10.07
N LEU A 160 -0.97 -3.57 10.29
CA LEU A 160 0.44 -3.48 10.63
C LEU A 160 0.57 -3.18 12.13
N LYS A 161 1.46 -3.88 12.83
CA LYS A 161 1.79 -3.54 14.23
C LYS A 161 3.03 -2.65 14.27
N VAL A 162 2.84 -1.38 14.62
CA VAL A 162 3.88 -0.34 14.62
C VAL A 162 4.02 0.22 16.03
N ASP A 163 5.18 0.00 16.67
CA ASP A 163 5.42 0.37 18.08
C ASP A 163 4.31 -0.09 19.04
N GLY A 164 3.78 -1.29 18.79
CA GLY A 164 2.69 -1.89 19.57
C GLY A 164 1.28 -1.40 19.21
N VAL A 165 1.15 -0.35 18.39
CA VAL A 165 -0.12 0.16 17.86
C VAL A 165 -0.51 -0.55 16.58
N ASP A 166 -1.78 -0.93 16.47
CA ASP A 166 -2.31 -1.55 15.26
C ASP A 166 -2.77 -0.45 14.28
N VAL A 167 -2.18 -0.45 13.09
CA VAL A 167 -2.45 0.47 11.97
C VAL A 167 -3.12 -0.33 10.86
N GLY A 168 -4.38 -0.02 10.57
CA GLY A 168 -5.13 -0.60 9.47
C GLY A 168 -4.87 0.13 8.17
N VAL A 169 -4.61 -0.60 7.09
CA VAL A 169 -4.48 -0.07 5.73
C VAL A 169 -5.56 -0.70 4.87
N ILE A 170 -6.54 0.09 4.44
CA ILE A 170 -7.67 -0.34 3.61
C ILE A 170 -7.39 0.04 2.16
N GLY A 171 -7.45 -0.95 1.26
CA GLY A 171 -7.23 -0.73 -0.16
C GLY A 171 -8.48 -0.24 -0.89
N TYR A 172 -8.34 0.55 -1.94
CA TYR A 172 -9.42 0.85 -2.87
C TYR A 172 -8.92 1.13 -4.29
N LEU A 173 -9.80 0.97 -5.27
CA LEU A 173 -9.52 1.20 -6.69
C LEU A 173 -10.76 1.75 -7.40
N THR A 174 -10.59 2.68 -8.33
CA THR A 174 -11.69 3.27 -9.10
C THR A 174 -12.55 2.21 -9.81
N PRO A 175 -13.89 2.26 -9.67
CA PRO A 175 -14.81 1.49 -10.49
C PRO A 175 -14.71 1.78 -11.99
N GLU A 176 -14.10 2.90 -12.38
CA GLU A 176 -13.85 3.22 -13.78
C GLU A 176 -12.88 2.23 -14.43
N THR A 177 -12.09 1.48 -13.65
CA THR A 177 -11.19 0.43 -14.15
C THR A 177 -11.89 -0.55 -15.08
N GLN A 178 -13.20 -0.82 -14.87
CA GLN A 178 -14.01 -1.68 -15.75
C GLN A 178 -14.11 -1.18 -17.20
N PHE A 179 -13.87 0.12 -17.42
CA PHE A 179 -13.87 0.79 -18.72
C PHE A 179 -12.45 1.15 -19.21
N LEU A 180 -11.47 1.21 -18.30
CA LEU A 180 -10.10 1.64 -18.60
C LEU A 180 -9.15 0.47 -18.91
N SER A 181 -9.43 -0.71 -18.36
CA SER A 181 -8.52 -1.86 -18.43
C SER A 181 -9.26 -3.19 -18.61
N SER A 182 -8.52 -4.29 -18.73
CA SER A 182 -9.05 -5.61 -19.12
C SER A 182 -9.52 -6.44 -17.93
N VAL A 183 -10.55 -6.00 -17.21
CA VAL A 183 -10.89 -6.55 -15.87
C VAL A 183 -11.46 -7.98 -15.81
N GLY A 184 -11.73 -8.61 -16.95
CA GLY A 184 -12.36 -9.93 -17.00
C GLY A 184 -13.74 -9.93 -16.35
N LYS A 185 -13.97 -10.83 -15.38
CA LYS A 185 -15.24 -10.92 -14.64
C LYS A 185 -15.22 -10.20 -13.29
N VAL A 186 -14.13 -9.53 -12.93
CA VAL A 186 -14.04 -8.76 -11.69
C VAL A 186 -15.07 -7.63 -11.70
N LYS A 187 -15.78 -7.45 -10.58
CA LYS A 187 -16.71 -6.35 -10.39
C LYS A 187 -16.15 -5.34 -9.40
N PHE A 188 -16.50 -4.08 -9.63
CA PHE A 188 -16.06 -2.96 -8.81
C PHE A 188 -17.26 -2.38 -8.08
N LEU A 189 -17.12 -2.25 -6.77
CA LEU A 189 -18.12 -1.69 -5.86
C LEU A 189 -17.78 -0.23 -5.57
N ASN A 190 -18.75 0.51 -5.05
CA ASN A 190 -18.52 1.89 -4.62
C ASN A 190 -17.44 1.95 -3.53
N GLU A 191 -16.49 2.87 -3.69
CA GLU A 191 -15.32 2.98 -2.83
C GLU A 191 -15.69 3.40 -1.42
N VAL A 192 -16.46 4.49 -1.29
CA VAL A 192 -16.84 5.06 0.02
C VAL A 192 -17.61 4.03 0.86
N GLU A 193 -18.61 3.37 0.28
CA GLU A 193 -19.38 2.34 1.00
C GLU A 193 -18.54 1.12 1.39
N SER A 194 -17.62 0.70 0.51
CA SER A 194 -16.75 -0.45 0.79
C SER A 194 -15.72 -0.13 1.88
N ILE A 195 -15.09 1.05 1.81
CA ILE A 195 -14.13 1.52 2.80
C ILE A 195 -14.83 1.72 4.14
N LYS A 196 -16.03 2.32 4.17
CA LYS A 196 -16.81 2.49 5.40
C LYS A 196 -17.09 1.17 6.11
N LYS A 197 -17.52 0.15 5.35
CA LYS A 197 -17.76 -1.20 5.88
C LYS A 197 -16.49 -1.81 6.47
N GLU A 198 -15.37 -1.68 5.76
CA GLU A 198 -14.10 -2.27 6.21
C GLU A 198 -13.48 -1.49 7.39
N ALA A 199 -13.62 -0.17 7.42
CA ALA A 199 -13.16 0.67 8.51
C ALA A 199 -13.95 0.40 9.80
N ALA A 200 -15.27 0.21 9.71
CA ALA A 200 -16.08 -0.24 10.84
C ALA A 200 -15.60 -1.60 11.37
N ARG A 201 -15.35 -2.57 10.47
CA ARG A 201 -14.81 -3.89 10.84
C ARG A 201 -13.47 -3.80 11.57
N LEU A 202 -12.55 -2.95 11.11
CA LEU A 202 -11.25 -2.75 11.76
C LEU A 202 -11.39 -2.03 13.12
N THR A 203 -12.28 -1.04 13.21
CA THR A 203 -12.58 -0.32 14.45
C THR A 203 -13.14 -1.26 15.52
N GLU A 204 -14.06 -2.16 15.15
CA GLU A 204 -14.59 -3.22 16.04
C GLU A 204 -13.50 -4.17 16.55
N GLN A 205 -12.43 -4.35 15.78
CA GLN A 205 -11.25 -5.13 16.17
C GLN A 205 -10.26 -4.35 17.05
N GLY A 206 -10.55 -3.09 17.36
CA GLY A 206 -9.72 -2.23 18.20
C GLY A 206 -8.56 -1.56 17.47
N VAL A 207 -8.54 -1.59 16.13
CA VAL A 207 -7.59 -0.81 15.32
C VAL A 207 -7.92 0.67 15.49
N LYS A 208 -6.90 1.48 15.83
CA LYS A 208 -7.08 2.88 16.22
C LYS A 208 -6.60 3.90 15.19
N LEU A 209 -5.78 3.46 14.24
CA LEU A 209 -5.30 4.29 13.15
C LEU A 209 -5.65 3.57 11.84
N ILE A 210 -6.45 4.21 10.99
CA ILE A 210 -6.90 3.64 9.72
C ILE A 210 -6.48 4.55 8.57
N ILE A 211 -5.77 3.96 7.61
CA ILE A 211 -5.32 4.60 6.38
C ILE A 211 -6.13 4.01 5.22
N ALA A 212 -6.80 4.85 4.44
CA ALA A 212 -7.29 4.47 3.13
C ALA A 212 -6.16 4.68 2.11
N LEU A 213 -5.79 3.62 1.37
CA LEU A 213 -4.73 3.62 0.38
C LEU A 213 -5.31 3.14 -0.96
N GLY A 214 -5.26 3.94 -2.01
CA GLY A 214 -5.90 3.50 -3.25
C GLY A 214 -5.86 4.46 -4.40
N HIS A 215 -6.59 4.12 -5.46
CA HIS A 215 -6.44 4.73 -6.77
C HIS A 215 -7.79 5.12 -7.38
N SER A 216 -8.39 6.19 -6.85
CA SER A 216 -9.64 6.77 -7.39
C SER A 216 -9.55 8.26 -7.72
N GLY A 217 -8.36 8.84 -7.57
CA GLY A 217 -8.10 10.24 -7.85
C GLY A 217 -8.59 11.18 -6.75
N PHE A 218 -7.96 12.35 -6.72
CA PHE A 218 -8.03 13.31 -5.60
C PHE A 218 -9.43 13.73 -5.16
N ASN A 219 -10.41 13.79 -6.07
CA ASN A 219 -11.77 14.16 -5.71
C ASN A 219 -12.50 13.05 -4.95
N VAL A 220 -12.28 11.78 -5.31
CA VAL A 220 -12.82 10.64 -4.58
C VAL A 220 -12.11 10.50 -3.24
N ASP A 221 -10.79 10.74 -3.19
CA ASP A 221 -10.02 10.71 -1.94
C ASP A 221 -10.56 11.71 -0.91
N LYS A 222 -10.88 12.94 -1.33
CA LYS A 222 -11.56 13.93 -0.49
C LYS A 222 -12.96 13.46 -0.05
N SER A 223 -13.68 12.77 -0.92
CA SER A 223 -15.00 12.22 -0.58
C SER A 223 -14.88 11.12 0.47
N ILE A 224 -13.89 10.23 0.37
CA ILE A 224 -13.58 9.21 1.37
C ILE A 224 -13.28 9.88 2.72
N ALA A 225 -12.36 10.86 2.73
CA ALA A 225 -12.01 11.59 3.94
C ALA A 225 -13.21 12.31 4.59
N ALA A 226 -14.15 12.81 3.79
CA ALA A 226 -15.33 13.51 4.28
C ALA A 226 -16.44 12.58 4.80
N ASN A 227 -16.55 11.35 4.26
CA ASN A 227 -17.70 10.47 4.48
C ASN A 227 -17.39 9.21 5.30
N VAL A 228 -16.11 8.93 5.57
CA VAL A 228 -15.68 7.79 6.39
C VAL A 228 -14.91 8.31 7.62
N PRO A 229 -15.61 8.68 8.72
CA PRO A 229 -15.00 9.34 9.87
C PRO A 229 -13.99 8.47 10.63
N GLU A 230 -14.01 7.15 10.43
CA GLU A 230 -13.04 6.21 11.00
C GLU A 230 -11.68 6.25 10.28
N VAL A 231 -11.58 6.84 9.09
CA VAL A 231 -10.33 6.96 8.33
C VAL A 231 -9.57 8.22 8.77
N ASP A 232 -8.34 8.03 9.25
CA ASP A 232 -7.49 9.12 9.73
C ASP A 232 -6.63 9.76 8.62
N LEU A 233 -6.32 8.98 7.57
CA LEU A 233 -5.48 9.41 6.46
C LEU A 233 -5.94 8.76 5.17
N VAL A 234 -5.99 9.53 4.09
CA VAL A 234 -6.21 9.03 2.73
C VAL A 234 -4.95 9.27 1.90
N ILE A 235 -4.51 8.23 1.20
CA ILE A 235 -3.36 8.24 0.30
C ILE A 235 -3.84 7.73 -1.05
N GLY A 236 -4.03 8.69 -1.95
CA GLY A 236 -4.30 8.48 -3.37
C GLY A 236 -3.03 8.41 -4.21
#